data_AF-A0A3S5ES27-F1
#
_entry.id   AF-A0A3S5ES27-F1
#
_cell.length_a   1.000
_cell.length_b   1.000
_cell.length_c   1.000
_cell.angle_alpha   90.00
_cell.angle_beta   90.00
_cell.angle_gamma   90.00
#
_symmetry.space_group_name_H-M   'P 1'
#
loop_
_entity.id
_entity.type
_entity.pdbx_description
1 polymer ?
#
loop_
_entity_poly.entity_id
_entity_poly.type
_entity_poly.pdbx_seq_one_letter_code
_entity_poly.pdbx_strand_id
1 'polypeptide(L)'
;MASIGYRGPIVTIPAGAQGTISSSLWTGPKLQNDMAKVANNLDLTVDYGWAWFIAKPLFWLLTFIQGIVSNWGLAIICVTIVVKAILYPLTKAQYTSMAKMRMLQPKMQEMRERFGDDRQRMSQEMMKLYKEEKVNPLGGCLPILLQMPIFIALYWTFMEAVELRHAPFFGWIQDLSAQDPYYILPILMGISMYLLQKMSPTPVADPMQQKVMNFMPLIFMFFSSGSRQAWYYIG
;
A
#
# COMPACT_ATOMS: atom_id res chain seq x y z
N MET A 1 12.15 34.66 3.78
CA MET A 1 13.11 33.56 3.56
C MET A 1 13.55 33.07 4.92
N ALA A 2 13.20 31.85 5.31
CA ALA A 2 13.74 31.24 6.51
C ALA A 2 15.12 30.67 6.18
N SER A 3 16.17 31.08 6.89
CA SER A 3 17.49 30.47 6.80
C SER A 3 17.64 29.42 7.92
N ILE A 4 18.00 28.20 7.53
CA ILE A 4 18.42 27.14 8.45
C ILE A 4 19.94 27.08 8.44
N GLY A 5 20.57 27.00 9.61
CA GLY A 5 22.02 26.94 9.73
C GLY A 5 22.49 26.44 11.10
N TYR A 6 23.75 26.03 11.16
CA TYR A 6 24.43 25.57 12.37
C TYR A 6 25.53 26.55 12.75
N ARG A 7 25.68 26.84 14.05
CA ARG A 7 26.82 27.58 14.61
C ARG A 7 27.61 26.64 15.51
N GLY A 8 28.86 26.40 15.14
CA GLY A 8 29.77 25.53 15.89
C GLY A 8 30.25 26.14 17.21
N PRO A 9 30.86 25.33 18.09
CA PRO A 9 31.51 25.84 19.30
C PRO A 9 32.67 26.78 18.95
N ILE A 10 32.92 27.75 19.83
CA ILE A 10 34.04 28.71 19.67
C ILE A 10 35.35 27.94 19.81
N VAL A 11 36.22 28.04 18.79
CA VAL A 11 37.56 27.44 18.81
C VAL A 11 38.58 28.54 19.04
N THR A 12 39.29 28.49 20.17
CA THR A 12 40.38 29.44 20.49
C THR A 12 41.70 28.91 19.95
N ILE A 13 42.31 29.63 19.01
CA ILE A 13 43.61 29.27 18.41
C ILE A 13 44.70 30.15 19.06
N PRO A 14 45.63 29.58 19.85
CA PRO A 14 46.69 30.34 20.52
C PRO A 14 47.73 30.88 19.52
N ALA A 15 48.49 31.91 19.94
CA ALA A 15 49.47 32.57 19.08
C ALA A 15 50.53 31.58 18.56
N GLY A 16 50.74 31.57 17.24
CA GLY A 16 51.67 30.66 16.57
C GLY A 16 51.13 29.25 16.28
N ALA A 17 49.90 28.91 16.70
CA ALA A 17 49.26 27.65 16.37
C ALA A 17 48.40 27.73 15.11
N GLN A 18 48.15 26.58 14.48
CA GLN A 18 47.19 26.41 13.39
C GLN A 18 46.01 25.56 13.87
N GLY A 19 44.79 25.98 13.57
CA GLY A 19 43.57 25.22 13.80
C GLY A 19 42.86 24.93 12.48
N THR A 20 42.42 23.69 12.27
CA THR A 20 41.61 23.30 11.11
C THR A 20 40.19 23.00 11.57
N ILE A 21 39.21 23.70 11.00
CA ILE A 21 37.78 23.43 11.23
C ILE A 21 37.27 22.71 9.99
N SER A 22 36.71 21.51 10.18
CA SER A 22 36.13 20.72 9.09
C SER A 22 34.61 20.70 9.20
N SER A 23 33.93 20.85 8.08
CA SER A 23 32.48 20.68 7.95
C SER A 23 32.16 19.85 6.71
N SER A 24 31.11 19.06 6.80
CA SER A 24 30.61 18.24 5.69
C SER A 24 29.26 18.78 5.25
N LEU A 25 29.07 18.95 3.94
CA LEU A 25 27.82 19.41 3.34
C LEU A 25 27.35 18.37 2.32
N TRP A 26 26.12 17.89 2.47
CA TRP A 26 25.46 17.03 1.48
C TRP A 26 24.56 17.86 0.58
N THR A 27 24.83 17.87 -0.72
CA THR A 27 24.01 18.51 -1.76
C THR A 27 23.72 17.52 -2.89
N GLY A 28 23.21 16.34 -2.52
CA GLY A 28 22.93 15.25 -3.45
C GLY A 28 21.51 14.69 -3.31
N PRO A 29 21.14 13.72 -4.16
CA PRO A 29 19.89 12.98 -4.01
C PRO A 29 19.83 12.26 -2.65
N LYS A 30 18.62 11.91 -2.19
CA LYS A 30 18.40 11.25 -0.90
C LYS A 30 18.79 9.76 -0.92
N LEU A 31 20.07 9.46 -1.13
CA LEU A 31 20.60 8.10 -1.12
C LEU A 31 20.90 7.66 0.31
N GLN A 32 20.06 6.81 0.90
CA GLN A 32 20.16 6.43 2.32
C GLN A 32 21.51 5.83 2.70
N ASN A 33 22.07 4.98 1.85
CA ASN A 33 23.35 4.31 2.09
C ASN A 33 24.53 5.28 2.14
N ASP A 34 24.48 6.37 1.37
CA ASP A 34 25.58 7.34 1.31
C ASP A 34 25.39 8.47 2.32
N MET A 35 24.14 8.89 2.57
CA MET A 35 23.83 9.85 3.62
C MET A 35 24.22 9.31 5.01
N ALA A 36 23.96 8.03 5.28
CA ALA A 36 24.37 7.39 6.54
C ALA A 36 25.89 7.41 6.77
N LYS A 37 26.71 7.47 5.71
CA LYS A 37 28.18 7.56 5.81
C LYS A 37 28.66 8.99 6.08
N VAL A 38 27.87 9.99 5.70
CA VAL A 38 28.24 11.42 5.80
C VAL A 38 27.96 11.97 7.20
N ALA A 39 26.84 11.62 7.80
CA ALA A 39 26.52 12.00 9.16
C ALA A 39 25.53 11.01 9.81
N ASN A 40 25.67 10.80 11.12
CA ASN A 40 24.74 9.99 11.90
C ASN A 40 23.32 10.54 11.75
N ASN A 41 22.36 9.65 11.46
CA ASN A 41 20.93 9.95 11.27
C ASN A 41 20.58 10.81 10.04
N LEU A 42 21.53 11.10 9.14
CA LEU A 42 21.21 11.82 7.89
C LEU A 42 20.32 11.00 6.95
N ASP A 43 20.34 9.66 7.08
CA ASP A 43 19.43 8.73 6.40
C ASP A 43 17.96 8.93 6.80
N LEU A 44 17.67 9.44 8.01
CA LEU A 44 16.32 9.70 8.51
C LEU A 44 15.65 10.92 7.88
N THR A 45 16.38 11.69 7.05
CA THR A 45 15.81 12.79 6.26
C THR A 45 14.91 12.31 5.12
N VAL A 46 14.92 11.00 4.83
CA VAL A 46 13.93 10.34 3.99
C VAL A 46 12.63 10.22 4.77
N ASP A 47 11.63 10.96 4.33
CA ASP A 47 10.33 10.98 4.99
C ASP A 47 9.54 9.76 4.54
N TYR A 48 9.51 8.73 5.38
CA TYR A 48 8.67 7.53 5.22
C TYR A 48 7.36 7.62 6.03
N GLY A 49 7.15 8.74 6.73
CA GLY A 49 5.90 9.04 7.41
C GLY A 49 5.64 8.19 8.61
N TRP A 50 4.35 8.08 8.95
CA TRP A 50 3.93 7.27 10.08
C TRP A 50 4.23 5.77 9.88
N ALA A 51 4.32 5.31 8.62
CA ALA A 51 4.57 3.92 8.26
C ALA A 51 6.08 3.57 8.11
N TRP A 52 6.99 4.39 8.64
CA TRP A 52 8.44 4.21 8.52
C TRP A 52 8.94 2.83 8.96
N PHE A 53 8.30 2.23 9.96
CA PHE A 53 8.65 0.92 10.50
C PHE A 53 8.32 -0.23 9.54
N ILE A 54 7.40 -0.03 8.58
CA ILE A 54 7.11 -0.96 7.50
C ILE A 54 7.93 -0.61 6.26
N ALA A 55 8.02 0.68 5.94
CA ALA A 55 8.70 1.18 4.75
C ALA A 55 10.21 0.85 4.75
N LYS A 56 10.92 1.02 5.88
CA LYS A 56 12.36 0.71 5.96
C LYS A 56 12.68 -0.77 5.65
N PRO A 57 12.06 -1.77 6.31
CA PRO A 57 12.26 -3.18 5.95
C PRO A 57 11.86 -3.51 4.51
N LEU A 58 10.79 -2.89 4.01
CA LEU A 58 10.30 -3.11 2.66
C LEU A 58 11.25 -2.56 1.60
N PHE A 59 11.82 -1.38 1.82
CA PHE A 59 12.86 -0.79 0.97
C PHE A 59 14.14 -1.63 0.97
N TRP A 60 14.55 -2.12 2.14
CA TRP A 60 15.68 -3.04 2.25
C TRP A 60 15.43 -4.33 1.45
N LEU A 61 14.24 -4.92 1.56
CA LEU A 61 13.89 -6.11 0.79
C LEU A 61 13.86 -5.83 -0.72
N LEU A 62 13.33 -4.67 -1.12
CA LEU A 62 13.27 -4.25 -2.52
C LEU A 62 14.66 -4.09 -3.13
N THR A 63 15.55 -3.36 -2.45
CA THR A 63 16.94 -3.15 -2.91
C THR A 63 17.74 -4.46 -2.91
N PHE A 64 17.49 -5.35 -1.94
CA PHE A 64 18.08 -6.69 -1.92
C PHE A 64 17.67 -7.53 -3.14
N ILE A 65 16.37 -7.58 -3.46
CA ILE A 65 15.88 -8.32 -4.63
C ILE A 65 16.33 -7.66 -5.94
N GLN A 66 16.35 -6.32 -5.97
CA GLN A 66 16.83 -5.58 -7.14
C GLN A 66 18.30 -5.88 -7.43
N GLY A 67 19.15 -6.04 -6.41
CA GLY A 67 20.55 -6.45 -6.58
C GLY A 67 20.71 -7.81 -7.25
N ILE A 68 19.70 -8.68 -7.20
CA ILE A 68 19.70 -10.00 -7.84
C ILE A 68 19.12 -9.91 -9.26
N VAL A 69 17.97 -9.25 -9.43
CA VAL A 69 17.20 -9.29 -10.68
C VAL A 69 17.60 -8.17 -11.65
N SER A 70 18.28 -7.12 -11.18
CA SER A 70 18.69 -5.92 -11.94
C SER A 70 17.57 -5.17 -12.68
N ASN A 71 16.30 -5.57 -12.48
CA ASN A 71 15.12 -4.92 -13.04
C ASN A 71 14.17 -4.53 -11.90
N TRP A 72 13.88 -3.24 -11.80
CA TRP A 72 13.06 -2.69 -10.72
C TRP A 72 11.64 -3.22 -10.70
N GLY A 73 10.97 -3.37 -11.85
CA GLY A 73 9.59 -3.86 -11.83
C GLY A 73 9.48 -5.34 -11.52
N LEU A 74 10.47 -6.17 -11.91
CA LEU A 74 10.53 -7.56 -11.46
C LEU A 74 10.82 -7.64 -9.96
N ALA A 75 11.67 -6.76 -9.44
CA ALA A 75 11.92 -6.68 -8.00
C ALA A 75 10.63 -6.37 -7.22
N ILE A 76 9.80 -5.44 -7.74
CA ILE A 76 8.48 -5.13 -7.17
C ILE A 76 7.57 -6.37 -7.17
N ILE A 77 7.47 -7.10 -8.29
CA ILE A 77 6.66 -8.33 -8.36
C ILE A 77 7.14 -9.39 -7.36
N CYS A 78 8.45 -9.56 -7.21
CA CYS A 78 9.00 -10.47 -6.23
C CYS A 78 8.70 -10.03 -4.79
N VAL A 79 8.81 -8.73 -4.48
CA VAL A 79 8.42 -8.17 -3.17
C VAL A 79 6.94 -8.43 -2.89
N THR A 80 6.04 -8.20 -3.86
CA THR A 80 4.59 -8.43 -3.65
C THR A 80 4.29 -9.92 -3.40
N ILE A 81 4.97 -10.84 -4.08
CA ILE A 81 4.85 -12.28 -3.82
C ILE A 81 5.32 -12.63 -2.40
N VAL A 82 6.46 -12.09 -1.96
CA VAL A 82 6.99 -12.34 -0.60
C VAL A 82 6.03 -11.80 0.46
N VAL A 83 5.54 -10.57 0.31
CA VAL A 83 4.58 -9.97 1.24
C VAL A 83 3.29 -10.78 1.27
N LYS A 84 2.75 -11.20 0.11
CA LYS A 84 1.56 -12.07 0.05
C LYS A 84 1.80 -13.42 0.70
N ALA A 85 2.98 -14.01 0.55
CA ALA A 85 3.32 -15.27 1.21
C ALA A 85 3.33 -15.13 2.74
N ILE A 86 3.91 -14.05 3.26
CA ILE A 86 3.91 -13.74 4.70
C ILE A 86 2.48 -13.52 5.22
N LEU A 87 1.64 -12.85 4.44
CA LEU A 87 0.25 -12.56 4.80
C LEU A 87 -0.73 -13.70 4.47
N TYR A 88 -0.29 -14.76 3.79
CA TYR A 88 -1.11 -15.90 3.40
C TYR A 88 -1.95 -16.51 4.53
N PRO A 89 -1.43 -16.77 5.75
CA PRO A 89 -2.27 -17.33 6.83
C PRO A 89 -3.44 -16.40 7.18
N LEU A 90 -3.22 -15.09 7.14
CA LEU A 90 -4.25 -14.09 7.40
C LEU A 90 -5.25 -14.03 6.25
N THR A 91 -4.77 -14.04 4.99
CA THR A 91 -5.62 -14.10 3.80
C THR A 91 -6.48 -15.37 3.78
N LYS A 92 -5.93 -16.53 4.17
CA LYS A 92 -6.68 -17.78 4.30
C LYS A 92 -7.80 -17.68 5.35
N ALA A 93 -7.52 -17.03 6.49
CA ALA A 93 -8.54 -16.78 7.51
C ALA A 93 -9.66 -15.86 6.97
N GLN A 94 -9.32 -14.82 6.21
CA GLN A 94 -10.30 -13.94 5.55
C GLN A 94 -11.20 -14.72 4.57
N TYR A 95 -10.61 -15.53 3.69
CA TYR A 95 -11.37 -16.36 2.76
C TYR A 95 -12.32 -17.34 3.46
N THR A 96 -11.87 -17.94 4.56
CA THR A 96 -12.70 -18.84 5.38
C THR A 96 -13.89 -18.11 5.99
N SER A 97 -13.69 -16.89 6.51
CA SER A 97 -14.76 -16.05 7.04
C SER A 97 -15.78 -15.66 5.96
N MET A 98 -15.30 -15.32 4.76
CA MET A 98 -16.14 -14.96 3.62
C MET A 98 -16.96 -16.15 3.11
N ALA A 99 -16.39 -17.35 3.08
CA ALA A 99 -17.11 -18.57 2.71
C ALA A 99 -18.28 -18.85 3.68
N LYS A 100 -18.07 -18.68 4.99
CA LYS A 100 -19.13 -18.82 6.00
C LYS A 100 -20.23 -17.76 5.83
N MET A 101 -19.87 -16.50 5.56
CA MET A 101 -20.84 -15.44 5.27
C MET A 101 -21.72 -15.77 4.06
N ARG A 102 -21.17 -16.39 3.02
CA ARG A 102 -21.93 -16.81 1.84
C ARG A 102 -22.98 -17.89 2.17
N MET A 103 -22.68 -18.79 3.11
CA MET A 103 -23.65 -19.78 3.59
C MET A 103 -24.80 -19.17 4.40
N LEU A 104 -24.58 -18.02 5.05
CA LEU A 104 -25.61 -17.31 5.83
C LEU A 104 -26.52 -16.41 4.99
N GLN A 105 -26.16 -16.14 3.74
CA GLN A 105 -26.93 -15.30 2.82
C GLN A 105 -28.42 -15.70 2.69
N PRO A 106 -28.80 -16.99 2.50
CA PRO A 106 -30.22 -17.36 2.43
C PRO A 106 -30.97 -17.08 3.74
N LYS A 107 -30.36 -17.37 4.90
CA LYS A 107 -30.96 -17.06 6.21
C LYS A 107 -31.14 -15.56 6.42
N MET A 108 -30.20 -14.75 5.94
CA MET A 108 -30.30 -13.29 5.95
C MET A 108 -31.43 -12.76 5.06
N GLN A 109 -31.66 -13.37 3.91
CA GLN A 109 -32.77 -13.02 3.02
C GLN A 109 -34.12 -13.35 3.66
N GLU A 110 -34.26 -14.55 4.25
CA GLU A 110 -35.47 -14.95 4.96
C GLU A 110 -35.78 -14.01 6.15
N MET A 111 -34.77 -13.64 6.94
CA MET A 111 -34.94 -12.65 8.02
C MET A 111 -35.39 -11.28 7.49
N ARG A 112 -34.87 -10.87 6.34
CA ARG A 112 -35.22 -9.59 5.71
C ARG A 112 -36.66 -9.58 5.18
N GLU A 113 -37.16 -10.71 4.70
CA GLU A 113 -38.58 -10.87 4.33
C GLU A 113 -39.49 -10.88 5.56
N ARG A 114 -39.06 -11.50 6.66
CA ARG A 114 -39.84 -11.60 7.90
C ARG A 114 -39.89 -10.32 8.74
N PHE A 115 -38.79 -9.55 8.76
CA PHE A 115 -38.63 -8.37 9.63
C PHE A 115 -38.34 -7.08 8.86
N GLY A 116 -38.64 -7.04 7.55
CA GLY A 116 -38.31 -5.91 6.66
C GLY A 116 -38.81 -4.55 7.14
N ASP A 117 -39.96 -4.49 7.81
CA ASP A 117 -40.54 -3.27 8.37
C ASP A 117 -39.88 -2.80 9.68
N ASP A 118 -39.25 -3.70 10.44
CA ASP A 118 -38.64 -3.39 11.74
C ASP A 118 -37.12 -3.49 11.65
N ARG A 119 -36.50 -2.40 11.16
CA ARG A 119 -35.03 -2.31 11.00
C ARG A 119 -34.26 -2.56 12.29
N GLN A 120 -34.83 -2.18 13.44
CA GLN A 120 -34.16 -2.35 14.72
C GLN A 120 -34.11 -3.82 15.12
N ARG A 121 -35.24 -4.52 14.98
CA ARG A 121 -35.32 -5.96 15.24
C ARG A 121 -34.50 -6.78 14.24
N MET A 122 -34.49 -6.38 12.97
CA MET A 122 -33.67 -7.00 11.92
C MET A 122 -32.16 -6.90 12.23
N SER A 123 -31.67 -5.74 12.69
CA SER A 123 -30.27 -5.57 13.08
C SER A 123 -29.88 -6.45 14.28
N GLN A 124 -30.78 -6.60 15.26
CA GLN A 124 -30.55 -7.44 16.44
C GLN A 124 -30.51 -8.93 16.10
N GLU A 125 -31.47 -9.43 15.33
CA GLU A 125 -31.51 -10.84 14.90
C GLU A 125 -30.33 -11.18 13.97
N MET A 126 -29.92 -10.26 13.10
CA MET A 126 -28.73 -10.41 12.28
C MET A 126 -27.46 -10.55 13.12
N MET A 127 -27.30 -9.74 14.17
CA MET A 127 -26.16 -9.83 15.07
C MET A 127 -26.17 -11.13 15.90
N LYS A 128 -27.36 -11.59 16.34
CA LYS A 128 -27.51 -12.89 17.00
C LYS A 128 -27.09 -14.03 16.09
N LEU A 129 -27.56 -14.03 14.83
CA LEU A 129 -27.17 -15.05 13.84
C LEU A 129 -25.66 -15.08 13.61
N TYR A 130 -25.00 -13.91 13.46
CA TYR A 130 -23.54 -13.86 13.34
C TYR A 130 -22.82 -14.42 14.57
N LYS A 131 -23.35 -14.19 15.77
CA LYS A 131 -22.77 -14.70 17.02
C LYS A 131 -22.97 -16.21 17.18
N GLU A 132 -24.14 -16.72 16.85
CA GLU A 132 -24.47 -18.16 16.90
C GLU A 132 -23.60 -18.95 15.92
N GLU A 133 -23.48 -18.47 14.69
CA GLU A 133 -22.70 -19.10 13.63
C GLU A 133 -21.19 -18.79 13.73
N LYS A 134 -20.80 -17.97 14.74
CA LYS A 134 -19.43 -17.50 15.01
C LYS A 134 -18.74 -16.93 13.77
N VAL A 135 -19.47 -16.12 13.02
CA VAL A 135 -18.98 -15.45 11.81
C VAL A 135 -18.73 -13.98 12.11
N ASN A 136 -17.55 -13.47 11.72
CA ASN A 136 -17.22 -12.07 11.92
C ASN A 136 -17.63 -11.26 10.66
N PRO A 137 -18.61 -10.33 10.75
CA PRO A 137 -19.02 -9.51 9.62
C PRO A 137 -17.90 -8.59 9.11
N LEU A 138 -16.91 -8.28 9.95
CA LEU A 138 -15.72 -7.49 9.57
C LEU A 138 -14.71 -8.29 8.72
N GLY A 139 -14.89 -9.60 8.57
CA GLY A 139 -14.03 -10.43 7.73
C GLY A 139 -13.99 -9.97 6.26
N GLY A 140 -15.04 -9.30 5.78
CA GLY A 140 -15.11 -8.76 4.42
C GLY A 140 -14.37 -7.45 4.20
N CYS A 141 -14.19 -6.61 5.22
CA CYS A 141 -13.42 -5.36 5.13
C CYS A 141 -11.97 -5.52 5.61
N LEU A 142 -11.64 -6.64 6.26
CA LEU A 142 -10.29 -6.97 6.73
C LEU A 142 -9.22 -6.89 5.62
N PRO A 143 -9.46 -7.32 4.36
CA PRO A 143 -8.47 -7.22 3.30
C PRO A 143 -8.08 -5.76 3.01
N ILE A 144 -9.07 -4.87 2.99
CA ILE A 144 -8.85 -3.43 2.75
C ILE A 144 -8.05 -2.86 3.91
N LEU A 145 -8.44 -3.14 5.15
CA LEU A 145 -7.80 -2.58 6.34
C LEU A 145 -6.33 -3.02 6.48
N LEU A 146 -6.03 -4.27 6.14
CA LEU A 146 -4.66 -4.79 6.13
C LEU A 146 -3.83 -4.24 4.96
N GLN A 147 -4.44 -4.12 3.78
CA GLN A 147 -3.76 -3.65 2.58
C GLN A 147 -3.42 -2.15 2.68
N MET A 148 -4.24 -1.35 3.36
CA MET A 148 -4.05 0.11 3.46
C MET A 148 -2.67 0.50 4.04
N PRO A 149 -2.20 0.00 5.20
CA PRO A 149 -0.85 0.28 5.69
C PRO A 149 0.27 -0.16 4.75
N ILE A 150 0.11 -1.32 4.10
CA ILE A 150 1.11 -1.86 3.16
C ILE A 150 1.19 -1.00 1.91
N PHE A 151 0.03 -0.60 1.38
CA PHE A 151 -0.07 0.33 0.24
C PHE A 151 0.56 1.67 0.58
N ILE A 152 0.29 2.22 1.76
CA ILE A 152 0.91 3.47 2.23
C ILE A 152 2.43 3.30 2.35
N ALA A 153 2.91 2.21 2.93
CA ALA A 153 4.33 1.94 3.06
C ALA A 153 5.03 1.82 1.70
N LEU A 154 4.43 1.08 0.76
CA LEU A 154 4.90 1.00 -0.62
C LEU A 154 4.91 2.39 -1.27
N TYR A 155 3.80 3.13 -1.18
CA TYR A 155 3.66 4.47 -1.76
C TYR A 155 4.80 5.42 -1.34
N TRP A 156 5.09 5.48 -0.03
CA TRP A 156 6.17 6.35 0.48
C TRP A 156 7.55 5.84 0.09
N THR A 157 7.73 4.51 0.11
CA THR A 157 8.98 3.88 -0.33
C THR A 157 9.31 4.25 -1.77
N PHE A 158 8.35 4.17 -2.68
CA PHE A 158 8.58 4.48 -4.10
C PHE A 158 8.70 5.98 -4.39
N MET A 159 8.01 6.84 -3.63
CA MET A 159 8.15 8.29 -3.79
C MET A 159 9.53 8.81 -3.36
N GLU A 160 10.13 8.19 -2.35
CA GLU A 160 11.45 8.58 -1.84
C GLU A 160 12.62 7.82 -2.50
N ALA A 161 12.37 6.65 -3.08
CA ALA A 161 13.39 5.88 -3.77
C ALA A 161 13.78 6.54 -5.10
N VAL A 162 14.80 7.40 -5.04
CA VAL A 162 15.38 8.10 -6.20
C VAL A 162 15.83 7.11 -7.30
N GLU A 163 16.20 5.89 -6.92
CA GLU A 163 16.68 4.84 -7.82
C GLU A 163 15.59 4.28 -8.76
N LEU A 164 14.31 4.43 -8.41
CA LEU A 164 13.17 4.04 -9.24
C LEU A 164 12.77 5.11 -10.26
N ARG A 165 13.31 6.33 -10.11
CA ARG A 165 13.04 7.42 -11.04
C ARG A 165 13.70 7.10 -12.38
N HIS A 166 12.92 7.12 -13.46
CA HIS A 166 13.37 6.72 -14.80
C HIS A 166 13.79 5.25 -14.93
N ALA A 167 13.33 4.38 -14.02
CA ALA A 167 13.58 2.95 -14.13
C ALA A 167 12.64 2.32 -15.17
N PRO A 168 13.16 1.69 -16.24
CA PRO A 168 12.35 0.96 -17.19
C PRO A 168 11.87 -0.36 -16.60
N PHE A 169 10.70 -0.83 -17.01
CA PHE A 169 10.20 -2.16 -16.62
C PHE A 169 10.15 -3.11 -17.81
N PHE A 170 9.14 -2.95 -18.67
CA PHE A 170 8.87 -3.84 -19.79
C PHE A 170 8.00 -3.16 -20.85
N GLY A 171 8.31 -3.37 -22.13
CA GLY A 171 7.51 -2.86 -23.26
C GLY A 171 7.45 -1.32 -23.34
N TRP A 172 6.24 -0.76 -23.25
CA TRP A 172 5.98 0.69 -23.32
C TRP A 172 6.30 1.43 -22.02
N ILE A 173 6.65 0.71 -20.95
CA ILE A 173 6.92 1.28 -19.64
C ILE A 173 8.41 1.60 -19.51
N GLN A 174 8.71 2.88 -19.73
CA GLN A 174 10.08 3.42 -19.66
C GLN A 174 10.37 4.14 -18.34
N ASP A 175 9.35 4.41 -17.52
CA ASP A 175 9.50 5.06 -16.21
C ASP A 175 8.43 4.55 -15.23
N LEU A 176 8.86 3.76 -14.23
CA LEU A 176 8.02 3.25 -13.15
C LEU A 176 7.48 4.34 -12.20
N SER A 177 8.12 5.51 -12.17
CA SER A 177 7.72 6.63 -11.30
C SER A 177 6.69 7.56 -11.96
N ALA A 178 6.47 7.39 -13.26
CA ALA A 178 5.55 8.19 -14.06
C ALA A 178 4.22 7.47 -14.30
N GLN A 179 3.22 8.24 -14.71
CA GLN A 179 1.94 7.71 -15.15
C GLN A 179 2.10 6.92 -16.46
N ASP A 180 1.35 5.83 -16.62
CA ASP A 180 1.32 5.04 -17.86
C ASP A 180 0.85 5.92 -19.03
N PRO A 181 1.69 6.17 -20.05
CA PRO A 181 1.32 7.01 -21.20
C PRO A 181 0.13 6.47 -21.99
N TYR A 182 -0.08 5.15 -21.98
CA TYR A 182 -1.10 4.49 -22.79
C TYR A 182 -2.31 4.02 -21.97
N TYR A 183 -2.31 4.26 -20.65
CA TYR A 183 -3.39 3.85 -19.73
C TYR A 183 -3.77 2.36 -19.79
N ILE A 184 -2.89 1.51 -20.31
CA ILE A 184 -3.13 0.07 -20.45
C ILE A 184 -3.22 -0.57 -19.07
N LEU A 185 -2.40 -0.13 -18.12
CA LEU A 185 -2.35 -0.67 -16.77
C LEU A 185 -3.62 -0.41 -15.95
N PRO A 186 -4.16 0.83 -15.88
CA PRO A 186 -5.47 1.07 -15.28
C PRO A 186 -6.58 0.20 -15.87
N ILE A 187 -6.58 -0.02 -17.19
CA ILE A 187 -7.58 -0.86 -17.85
C ILE A 187 -7.44 -2.32 -17.43
N LEU A 188 -6.21 -2.86 -17.48
CA LEU A 188 -5.93 -4.22 -17.02
C LEU A 188 -6.32 -4.43 -15.56
N MET A 189 -6.10 -3.42 -14.73
CA MET A 189 -6.52 -3.42 -13.33
C MET A 189 -8.04 -3.38 -13.16
N GLY A 190 -8.75 -2.55 -13.94
CA GLY A 190 -10.21 -2.54 -13.93
C GLY A 190 -10.78 -3.91 -14.32
N ILE A 191 -10.20 -4.54 -15.34
CA ILE A 191 -10.57 -5.90 -15.78
C ILE A 191 -10.25 -6.92 -14.69
N SER A 192 -9.07 -6.87 -14.07
CA SER A 192 -8.69 -7.83 -13.03
C SER A 192 -9.57 -7.69 -11.79
N MET A 193 -9.88 -6.47 -11.36
CA MET A 193 -10.84 -6.20 -10.28
C MET A 193 -12.24 -6.71 -10.62
N TYR A 194 -12.70 -6.50 -11.85
CA TYR A 194 -13.99 -7.02 -12.31
C TYR A 194 -14.04 -8.55 -12.27
N LEU A 195 -12.97 -9.21 -12.74
CA LEU A 195 -12.84 -10.67 -12.68
C LEU A 195 -12.79 -11.18 -11.24
N LEU A 196 -11.99 -10.55 -10.37
CA LEU A 196 -11.90 -10.89 -8.94
C LEU A 196 -13.25 -10.74 -8.25
N GLN A 197 -14.01 -9.70 -8.55
CA GLN A 197 -15.35 -9.47 -8.02
C GLN A 197 -16.36 -10.53 -8.48
N LYS A 198 -16.26 -11.00 -9.74
CA LYS A 198 -17.08 -12.10 -10.26
C LYS A 198 -16.74 -13.44 -9.61
N MET A 199 -15.45 -13.70 -9.36
CA MET A 199 -14.99 -14.94 -8.71
C MET A 199 -15.26 -14.94 -7.20
N SER A 200 -15.21 -13.77 -6.56
CA SER A 200 -15.44 -13.58 -5.12
C SER A 200 -16.63 -12.66 -4.87
N PRO A 201 -17.88 -13.09 -5.18
CA PRO A 201 -19.04 -12.27 -4.92
C PRO A 201 -19.18 -12.06 -3.41
N THR A 202 -18.95 -10.82 -2.99
CA THR A 202 -19.18 -10.38 -1.62
C THR A 202 -20.69 -10.49 -1.34
N PRO A 203 -21.08 -11.08 -0.20
CA PRO A 203 -22.48 -11.29 0.14
C PRO A 203 -23.10 -9.95 0.54
N VAL A 204 -23.51 -9.18 -0.45
CA VAL A 204 -24.27 -7.95 -0.23
C VAL A 204 -25.75 -8.29 -0.31
N ALA A 205 -26.42 -8.17 0.83
CA ALA A 205 -27.85 -8.41 0.96
C ALA A 205 -28.70 -7.35 0.24
N ASP A 206 -28.13 -6.19 -0.09
CA ASP A 206 -28.83 -5.05 -0.68
C ASP A 206 -28.61 -4.91 -2.20
N PRO A 207 -29.67 -4.96 -3.03
CA PRO A 207 -29.55 -4.82 -4.49
C PRO A 207 -29.00 -3.45 -4.92
N MET A 208 -29.16 -2.41 -4.09
CA MET A 208 -28.56 -1.09 -4.33
C MET A 208 -27.03 -1.12 -4.16
N GLN A 209 -26.54 -1.76 -3.10
CA GLN A 209 -25.11 -1.86 -2.81
C GLN A 209 -24.41 -2.83 -3.78
N GLN A 210 -25.10 -3.85 -4.30
CA GLN A 210 -24.61 -4.69 -5.40
C GLN A 210 -24.36 -3.88 -6.68
N LYS A 211 -25.31 -2.99 -7.05
CA LYS A 211 -25.13 -2.11 -8.22
C LYS A 211 -23.91 -1.20 -8.04
N VAL A 212 -23.78 -0.53 -6.89
CA VAL A 212 -22.60 0.31 -6.60
C VAL A 212 -21.30 -0.50 -6.71
N MET A 213 -21.29 -1.72 -6.17
CA MET A 213 -20.10 -2.55 -6.20
C MET A 213 -19.72 -3.00 -7.62
N ASN A 214 -20.68 -3.27 -8.50
CA ASN A 214 -20.42 -3.56 -9.92
C ASN A 214 -19.82 -2.37 -10.67
N PHE A 215 -20.12 -1.14 -10.26
CA PHE A 215 -19.53 0.09 -10.84
C PHE A 215 -18.19 0.48 -10.18
N MET A 216 -17.87 -0.08 -9.02
CA MET A 216 -16.63 0.20 -8.28
C MET A 216 -15.36 0.04 -9.14
N PRO A 217 -15.16 -1.05 -9.91
CA PRO A 217 -13.96 -1.22 -10.73
C PRO A 217 -13.79 -0.12 -11.79
N LEU A 218 -14.90 0.40 -12.35
CA LEU A 218 -14.86 1.47 -13.35
C LEU A 218 -14.46 2.82 -12.73
N ILE A 219 -14.95 3.11 -11.52
CA ILE A 219 -14.59 4.31 -10.77
C ILE A 219 -13.10 4.26 -10.38
N PHE A 220 -12.63 3.12 -9.88
CA PHE A 220 -11.20 2.93 -9.55
C PHE A 220 -10.31 2.95 -10.78
N MET A 221 -10.75 2.42 -11.92
CA MET A 221 -10.02 2.52 -13.19
C MET A 221 -9.84 3.98 -13.60
N PHE A 222 -10.90 4.81 -13.53
CA PHE A 222 -10.80 6.23 -13.86
C PHE A 222 -9.92 7.00 -12.86
N PHE A 223 -10.08 6.75 -11.57
CA PHE A 223 -9.22 7.35 -10.53
C PHE A 223 -7.74 6.96 -10.68
N SER A 224 -7.49 5.68 -10.99
CA SER A 224 -6.15 5.15 -11.21
C SER A 224 -5.51 5.68 -12.50
N SER A 225 -6.32 5.99 -13.52
CA SER A 225 -5.82 6.55 -14.79
C SER A 225 -5.21 7.94 -14.60
N GLY A 226 -5.80 8.80 -13.78
CA GLY A 226 -5.31 10.16 -13.53
C GLY A 226 -4.17 10.27 -12.52
N SER A 227 -3.75 9.17 -11.89
CA SER A 227 -2.69 9.17 -10.87
C SER A 227 -1.42 8.50 -11.40
N ARG A 228 -0.24 9.01 -11.01
CA ARG A 228 1.08 8.38 -11.28
C ARG A 228 1.25 6.98 -10.63
N GLN A 229 0.17 6.42 -10.08
CA GLN A 229 0.18 5.44 -9.00
C GLN A 229 -0.52 4.14 -9.39
N ALA A 230 -0.97 4.01 -10.64
CA ALA A 230 -1.72 2.84 -11.13
C ALA A 230 -1.03 1.50 -10.85
N TRP A 231 0.31 1.50 -10.83
CA TRP A 231 1.15 0.34 -10.53
C TRP A 231 0.89 -0.29 -9.16
N TYR A 232 0.62 0.52 -8.14
CA TYR A 232 0.52 0.05 -6.75
C TYR A 232 -0.75 -0.75 -6.47
N TYR A 233 -1.74 -0.61 -7.33
CA TYR A 233 -3.05 -1.23 -7.18
C TYR A 233 -3.18 -2.58 -7.90
N ILE A 234 -2.19 -2.96 -8.73
CA ILE A 234 -2.15 -4.26 -9.44
C ILE A 234 -1.59 -5.38 -8.54
N GLY A 235 -0.91 -5.00 -7.45
CA GLY A 235 -0.33 -5.89 -6.44
C GLY A 235 -1.36 -6.56 -5.54
#